data_AF-A0A7Y3XAZ7-F1
#
_entry.id   AF-A0A7Y3XAZ7-F1
#
_cell.length_a   1.000
_cell.length_b   1.000
_cell.length_c   1.000
_cell.angle_alpha   90.00
_cell.angle_beta   90.00
_cell.angle_gamma   90.00
#
_symmetry.space_group_name_H-M   'P 1'
#
loop_
_entity.id
_entity.type
_entity.pdbx_description
1 polymer ?
#
loop_
_entity_poly.entity_id
_entity_poly.type
_entity_poly.pdbx_seq_one_letter_code
_entity_poly.pdbx_strand_id
1 'polypeptide(L)'
;MSSPTPSSVKEFQVVNWIIEYLKGAPNVINSTDWTLRRSAERCASFTKFGNVAVHSTVKNRSAKVTVYVGSDAVRQKTLNPQQTEIMDNLSKTLCSLEEYVKLAPIVRINRTMGNNDEFSPNCTIFVSIQRPEMIRLAYMTWATLFPVKPHGEPKQHILYIPEWQEGERHKFWSFRR
;
A
#
# COMPACT_ATOMS: atom_id res chain seq x y z
N MET A 1 -21.07 -15.00 -18.25
CA MET A 1 -20.78 -14.61 -16.85
C MET A 1 -20.08 -15.80 -16.20
N SER A 2 -18.74 -15.84 -16.25
CA SER A 2 -17.96 -16.85 -15.54
C SER A 2 -17.91 -16.48 -14.06
N SER A 3 -18.45 -17.35 -13.21
CA SER A 3 -18.36 -17.24 -11.75
C SER A 3 -16.88 -17.29 -11.32
N PRO A 4 -16.46 -16.47 -10.34
CA PRO A 4 -15.10 -16.51 -9.83
C PRO A 4 -14.77 -17.90 -9.27
N THR A 5 -13.57 -18.40 -9.56
CA THR A 5 -13.08 -19.69 -9.05
C THR A 5 -12.98 -19.65 -7.51
N PRO A 6 -13.27 -20.76 -6.81
CA PRO A 6 -13.45 -20.78 -5.35
C PRO A 6 -12.22 -20.39 -4.53
N SER A 7 -11.00 -20.42 -5.11
CA SER A 7 -9.80 -19.91 -4.44
C SER A 7 -9.89 -18.39 -4.27
N SER A 8 -10.10 -17.65 -5.37
CA SER A 8 -10.13 -16.17 -5.41
C SER A 8 -11.00 -15.54 -4.33
N VAL A 9 -12.13 -16.18 -4.01
CA VAL A 9 -13.10 -15.71 -3.02
C VAL A 9 -12.48 -15.60 -1.62
N LYS A 10 -11.61 -16.55 -1.24
CA LYS A 10 -10.95 -16.55 0.08
C LYS A 10 -9.90 -15.44 0.18
N GLU A 11 -9.08 -15.24 -0.85
CA GLU A 11 -8.10 -14.15 -0.81
C GLU A 11 -8.78 -12.78 -0.73
N PHE A 12 -9.87 -12.56 -1.47
CA PHE A 12 -10.64 -11.32 -1.38
C PHE A 12 -11.26 -11.11 0.00
N GLN A 13 -11.73 -12.16 0.66
CA GLN A 13 -12.24 -12.07 2.03
C GLN A 13 -11.15 -11.61 3.00
N VAL A 14 -9.94 -12.17 2.91
CA VAL A 14 -8.82 -11.77 3.77
C VAL A 14 -8.42 -10.31 3.51
N VAL A 15 -8.30 -9.90 2.24
CA VAL A 15 -7.96 -8.51 1.90
C VAL A 15 -9.01 -7.53 2.42
N ASN A 16 -10.30 -7.86 2.27
CA ASN A 16 -11.38 -7.04 2.82
C ASN A 16 -11.33 -6.97 4.34
N TRP A 17 -11.09 -8.10 5.01
CA TRP A 17 -10.91 -8.14 6.46
C TRP A 17 -9.76 -7.23 6.91
N ILE A 18 -8.59 -7.29 6.24
CA ILE A 18 -7.43 -6.43 6.55
C ILE A 18 -7.81 -4.95 6.43
N ILE A 19 -8.50 -4.57 5.35
CA ILE A 19 -8.90 -3.19 5.13
C ILE A 19 -9.89 -2.72 6.22
N GLU A 20 -10.88 -3.52 6.57
CA GLU A 20 -11.84 -3.16 7.62
C GLU A 20 -11.17 -3.08 8.99
N TYR A 21 -10.28 -4.03 9.32
CA TYR A 21 -9.49 -4.00 10.56
C TYR A 21 -8.70 -2.68 10.66
N LEU A 22 -7.94 -2.32 9.63
CA LEU A 22 -7.08 -1.14 9.62
C LEU A 22 -7.85 0.19 9.73
N LYS A 23 -9.15 0.24 9.41
CA LYS A 23 -9.92 1.49 9.55
C LYS A 23 -10.11 1.93 11.00
N GLY A 24 -10.12 0.99 11.94
CA GLY A 24 -10.41 1.24 13.35
C GLY A 24 -9.40 0.64 14.35
N ALA A 25 -8.33 0.02 13.86
CA ALA A 25 -7.37 -0.64 14.73
C ALA A 25 -6.56 0.35 15.61
N PRO A 26 -6.26 0.00 16.87
CA PRO A 26 -5.58 0.91 17.82
C PRO A 26 -4.11 1.18 17.47
N ASN A 27 -3.47 0.28 16.71
CA ASN A 27 -2.11 0.44 16.19
C ASN A 27 -2.04 1.32 14.93
N VAL A 28 -3.17 1.88 14.48
CA VAL A 28 -3.24 2.77 13.32
C VAL A 28 -3.32 4.23 13.78
N ILE A 29 -2.30 5.00 13.41
CA ILE A 29 -2.16 6.41 13.72
C ILE A 29 -2.81 7.23 12.59
N ASN A 30 -3.85 7.99 12.95
CA ASN A 30 -4.42 9.01 12.08
C ASN A 30 -3.60 10.29 12.19
N SER A 31 -2.62 10.44 11.30
CA SER A 31 -1.72 11.59 11.32
C SER A 31 -2.37 12.80 10.63
N THR A 32 -2.20 13.97 11.23
CA THR A 32 -2.46 15.23 10.54
C THR A 32 -1.27 15.62 9.70
N ASP A 33 -1.54 16.47 8.73
CA ASP A 33 -0.60 17.02 7.76
C ASP A 33 0.72 17.49 8.38
N TRP A 34 0.64 18.23 9.48
CA TRP A 34 1.81 18.84 10.12
C TRP A 34 2.58 17.89 11.04
N THR A 35 1.90 16.98 11.74
CA THR A 35 2.58 15.96 12.55
C THR A 35 3.33 14.98 11.66
N LEU A 36 2.76 14.67 10.49
CA LEU A 36 3.38 13.81 9.49
C LEU A 36 4.68 14.43 8.95
N ARG A 37 4.64 15.71 8.56
CA ARG A 37 5.82 16.44 8.09
C ARG A 37 6.93 16.47 9.15
N ARG A 38 6.63 16.89 10.37
CA ARG A 38 7.62 16.96 11.46
C ARG A 38 8.24 15.59 11.77
N SER A 39 7.43 14.54 11.74
CA SER A 39 7.92 13.19 12.02
C SER A 39 8.84 12.69 10.90
N ALA A 40 8.51 12.97 9.64
CA ALA A 40 9.39 12.68 8.51
C ALA A 40 10.69 13.48 8.56
N GLU A 41 10.63 14.76 8.92
CA GLU A 41 11.81 15.63 9.06
C GLU A 41 12.78 15.15 10.15
N ARG A 42 12.29 14.52 11.24
CA ARG A 42 13.15 13.94 12.29
C ARG A 42 14.00 12.76 11.80
N CYS A 43 13.53 12.05 10.79
CA CYS A 43 14.24 10.91 10.20
C CYS A 43 14.92 11.27 8.86
N ALA A 44 14.86 12.55 8.46
CA ALA A 44 15.37 13.01 7.19
C ALA A 44 16.79 13.55 7.31
N SER A 45 17.57 13.31 6.25
CA SER A 45 18.76 14.12 5.97
C SER A 45 18.34 15.33 5.14
N PHE A 46 18.98 16.48 5.33
CA PHE A 46 18.68 17.68 4.55
C PHE A 46 19.82 18.01 3.59
N THR A 47 19.46 18.47 2.40
CA THR A 47 20.41 19.09 1.48
C THR A 47 20.78 20.49 1.97
N LYS A 48 21.85 21.08 1.44
CA LYS A 48 22.26 22.47 1.75
C LYS A 48 21.17 23.53 1.48
N PHE A 49 20.14 23.18 0.71
CA PHE A 49 19.01 24.06 0.38
C PHE A 49 17.75 23.77 1.21
N GLY A 50 17.84 22.89 2.22
CA GLY A 50 16.72 22.57 3.11
C GLY A 50 15.74 21.52 2.57
N ASN A 51 16.01 20.91 1.40
CA ASN A 51 15.19 19.81 0.88
C ASN A 51 15.50 18.49 1.61
N VAL A 52 14.48 17.67 1.84
CA VAL A 52 14.60 16.32 2.42
C VAL A 52 15.28 15.38 1.40
N ALA A 53 16.43 14.82 1.80
CA ALA A 53 17.17 13.80 1.08
C ALA A 53 16.82 12.42 1.63
N VAL A 54 16.35 11.54 0.75
CA VAL A 54 15.92 10.18 1.08
C VAL A 54 16.58 9.18 0.15
N HIS A 55 17.02 8.04 0.72
CA HIS A 55 17.64 6.97 -0.05
C HIS A 55 16.78 5.70 -0.03
N SER A 56 16.68 5.01 -1.15
CA SER A 56 16.08 3.67 -1.25
C SER A 56 17.11 2.68 -1.80
N THR A 57 17.09 1.46 -1.28
CA THR A 57 17.92 0.36 -1.79
C THR A 57 17.43 -0.11 -3.16
N VAL A 58 16.11 -0.06 -3.38
CA VAL A 58 15.47 -0.36 -4.67
C VAL A 58 15.29 0.94 -5.45
N LYS A 59 15.98 1.05 -6.58
CA LYS A 59 15.98 2.27 -7.44
C LYS A 59 15.03 2.20 -8.63
N ASN A 60 14.49 1.01 -8.92
CA ASN A 60 13.67 0.75 -10.10
C ASN A 60 12.32 0.15 -9.69
N ARG A 61 11.32 0.27 -10.57
CA ARG A 61 10.00 -0.36 -10.37
C ARG A 61 10.16 -1.89 -10.41
N SER A 62 9.52 -2.58 -9.47
CA SER A 62 9.60 -4.03 -9.34
C SER A 62 8.59 -4.77 -10.25
N ALA A 63 8.50 -4.37 -11.53
CA ALA A 63 7.48 -4.88 -12.46
C ALA A 63 7.51 -6.41 -12.61
N LYS A 64 8.70 -7.03 -12.54
CA LYS A 64 8.87 -8.49 -12.62
C LYS A 64 8.20 -9.26 -11.47
N VAL A 65 7.90 -8.60 -10.35
CA VAL A 65 7.29 -9.19 -9.15
C VAL A 65 5.95 -8.55 -8.80
N THR A 66 5.39 -7.73 -9.70
CA THR A 66 4.03 -7.23 -9.56
C THR A 66 3.06 -8.24 -10.16
N VAL A 67 1.98 -8.56 -9.45
CA VAL A 67 0.92 -9.47 -9.91
C VAL A 67 -0.43 -8.78 -9.80
N TYR A 68 -1.34 -9.10 -10.73
CA TYR A 68 -2.73 -8.65 -10.69
C TYR A 68 -3.66 -9.82 -10.37
N VAL A 69 -4.35 -9.72 -9.24
CA VAL A 69 -5.31 -10.72 -8.75
C VAL A 69 -6.71 -10.14 -8.88
N GLY A 70 -7.64 -10.89 -9.48
CA GLY A 70 -8.91 -10.34 -9.92
C GLY A 70 -9.80 -11.36 -10.61
N SER A 71 -10.94 -10.87 -11.10
CA SER A 71 -11.74 -11.58 -12.10
C SER A 71 -10.95 -11.85 -13.38
N ASP A 72 -11.46 -12.68 -14.27
CA ASP A 72 -10.81 -12.97 -15.56
C ASP A 72 -10.52 -11.70 -16.39
N ALA A 73 -11.29 -10.62 -16.20
CA ALA A 73 -11.10 -9.35 -16.88
C ALA A 73 -9.88 -8.56 -16.37
N VAL A 74 -9.45 -8.81 -15.13
CA VAL A 74 -8.39 -8.06 -14.44
C VAL A 74 -7.15 -8.92 -14.21
N ARG A 75 -7.32 -10.23 -14.06
CA ARG A 75 -6.25 -11.18 -13.73
C ARG A 75 -5.18 -11.18 -14.83
N GLN A 76 -3.92 -11.18 -14.40
CA GLN A 76 -2.80 -11.27 -15.33
C GLN A 76 -2.81 -12.62 -16.06
N LYS A 77 -2.84 -12.59 -17.40
CA LYS A 77 -2.99 -13.79 -18.24
C LYS A 77 -1.72 -14.63 -18.34
N THR A 78 -0.57 -13.97 -18.42
CA THR A 78 0.73 -14.63 -18.56
C THR A 78 1.62 -14.22 -17.40
N LEU A 79 2.04 -15.20 -16.60
CA LEU A 79 2.92 -15.01 -15.45
C LEU A 79 4.34 -15.47 -15.81
N ASN A 80 5.33 -14.72 -15.38
CA ASN A 80 6.73 -15.18 -15.38
C ASN A 80 6.97 -16.12 -14.18
N PRO A 81 8.10 -16.87 -14.12
CA PRO A 81 8.36 -17.81 -13.04
C PRO A 81 8.28 -17.21 -11.63
N GLN A 82 8.76 -15.98 -11.42
CA GLN A 82 8.69 -15.30 -10.12
C GLN A 82 7.26 -14.89 -9.77
N GLN A 83 6.46 -14.48 -10.75
CA GLN A 83 5.05 -14.14 -10.55
C GLN A 83 4.22 -15.39 -10.25
N THR A 84 4.53 -16.53 -10.89
CA THR A 84 3.90 -17.81 -10.57
C THR A 84 4.20 -18.20 -9.14
N GLU A 85 5.45 -18.13 -8.69
CA GLU A 85 5.83 -18.41 -7.30
C GLU A 85 5.10 -17.50 -6.29
N ILE A 86 4.92 -16.23 -6.62
CA ILE A 86 4.13 -15.29 -5.80
C ILE A 86 2.67 -15.72 -5.72
N MET A 87 2.07 -16.13 -6.84
CA MET A 87 0.69 -16.60 -6.88
C MET A 87 0.50 -17.91 -6.10
N ASP A 88 1.47 -18.83 -6.19
CA ASP A 88 1.45 -20.11 -5.49
C ASP A 88 1.55 -19.91 -3.96
N ASN A 89 2.29 -18.89 -3.52
CA ASN A 89 2.45 -18.55 -2.09
C ASN A 89 1.42 -17.54 -1.57
N LEU A 90 0.54 -17.00 -2.41
CA LEU A 90 -0.35 -15.87 -2.08
C LEU A 90 -1.16 -16.11 -0.80
N SER A 91 -1.79 -17.28 -0.66
CA SER A 91 -2.56 -17.63 0.54
C SER A 91 -1.72 -17.57 1.82
N LYS A 92 -0.48 -18.07 1.77
CA LYS A 92 0.46 -18.04 2.90
C LYS A 92 0.89 -16.61 3.21
N THR A 93 1.22 -15.82 2.18
CA THR A 93 1.56 -14.40 2.33
C THR A 93 0.42 -13.62 2.98
N LEU A 94 -0.82 -13.84 2.55
CA LEU A 94 -1.99 -13.16 3.14
C LEU A 94 -2.21 -13.54 4.61
N CYS A 95 -2.00 -14.80 4.99
CA CYS A 95 -2.07 -15.23 6.39
C CYS A 95 -1.01 -14.51 7.24
N SER A 96 0.25 -14.47 6.80
CA SER A 96 1.32 -13.75 7.50
C SER A 96 1.07 -12.24 7.54
N LEU A 97 0.49 -11.68 6.48
CA LEU A 97 0.12 -10.27 6.41
C LEU A 97 -0.96 -9.94 7.45
N GLU A 98 -1.94 -10.83 7.64
CA GLU A 98 -2.99 -10.68 8.64
C GLU A 98 -2.43 -10.59 10.07
N GLU A 99 -1.47 -11.45 10.40
CA GLU A 99 -0.78 -11.42 11.69
C GLU A 99 0.05 -10.16 11.86
N TYR A 100 0.74 -9.74 10.80
CA TYR A 100 1.58 -8.55 10.82
C TYR A 100 0.79 -7.26 11.07
N VAL A 101 -0.32 -7.05 10.36
CA VAL A 101 -1.11 -5.82 10.47
C VAL A 101 -1.74 -5.64 11.86
N LYS A 102 -1.89 -6.71 12.64
CA LYS A 102 -2.37 -6.65 14.02
C LYS A 102 -1.34 -6.05 14.99
N LEU A 103 -0.05 -6.21 14.67
CA LEU A 103 1.05 -5.86 15.57
C LEU A 103 1.78 -4.57 15.15
N ALA A 104 1.99 -4.39 13.84
CA ALA A 104 2.83 -3.31 13.33
C ALA A 104 2.23 -1.93 13.56
N PRO A 105 3.02 -0.90 13.93
CA PRO A 105 2.55 0.47 13.94
C PRO A 105 2.34 0.95 12.51
N ILE A 106 1.16 1.49 12.22
CA ILE A 106 0.75 1.90 10.86
C ILE A 106 0.27 3.34 10.89
N VAL A 107 0.65 4.13 9.89
CA VAL A 107 0.10 5.47 9.67
C VAL A 107 -0.94 5.42 8.55
N ARG A 108 -2.11 6.01 8.80
CA ARG A 108 -3.15 6.18 7.79
C ARG A 108 -3.13 7.59 7.21
N ILE A 109 -3.25 7.68 5.88
CA ILE A 109 -3.41 8.92 5.13
C ILE A 109 -4.60 8.78 4.19
N ASN A 110 -5.38 9.85 4.05
CA ASN A 110 -6.43 9.95 3.04
C ASN A 110 -6.08 11.07 2.06
N ARG A 111 -6.12 10.78 0.76
CA ARG A 111 -5.83 11.72 -0.32
C ARG A 111 -6.66 11.42 -1.56
N THR A 112 -6.76 12.38 -2.48
CA THR A 112 -7.39 12.19 -3.79
C THR A 112 -6.31 11.96 -4.84
N MET A 113 -6.42 10.90 -5.63
CA MET A 113 -5.57 10.69 -6.80
C MET A 113 -6.25 11.29 -8.03
N GLY A 114 -5.56 12.21 -8.72
CA GLY A 114 -6.13 12.96 -9.84
C GLY A 114 -6.96 14.17 -9.38
N ASN A 115 -7.13 15.12 -10.30
CA ASN A 115 -7.96 16.30 -10.07
C ASN A 115 -8.71 16.66 -11.35
N ASN A 116 -9.68 15.83 -11.71
CA ASN A 116 -10.60 16.06 -12.82
C ASN A 116 -12.00 15.53 -12.47
N ASP A 117 -12.99 15.87 -13.28
CA ASP A 117 -14.39 15.52 -13.01
C ASP A 117 -14.77 14.10 -13.44
N GLU A 118 -13.94 13.44 -14.25
CA GLU A 118 -14.19 12.11 -14.79
C GLU A 118 -13.73 10.99 -13.84
N PHE A 119 -12.54 11.13 -13.26
CA PHE A 119 -11.89 10.11 -12.43
C PHE A 119 -10.95 10.75 -11.40
N SER A 120 -11.46 10.91 -10.17
CA SER A 120 -10.71 11.41 -9.01
C SER A 120 -10.94 10.49 -7.78
N PRO A 121 -10.37 9.27 -7.76
CA PRO A 121 -10.56 8.32 -6.68
C PRO A 121 -10.02 8.83 -5.34
N ASN A 122 -10.80 8.59 -4.28
CA ASN A 122 -10.35 8.74 -2.91
C ASN A 122 -9.49 7.55 -2.50
N CYS A 123 -8.30 7.83 -2.01
CA CYS A 123 -7.29 6.85 -1.71
C CYS A 123 -6.95 6.88 -0.22
N THR A 124 -7.22 5.77 0.46
CA THR A 124 -6.74 5.55 1.83
C THR A 124 -5.47 4.71 1.76
N ILE A 125 -4.40 5.27 2.31
CA ILE A 125 -3.06 4.69 2.24
C ILE A 125 -2.63 4.39 3.67
N PHE A 126 -2.32 3.14 3.93
CA PHE A 126 -1.76 2.63 5.17
C PHE A 126 -0.28 2.37 4.95
N VAL A 127 0.58 2.96 5.76
CA VAL A 127 2.03 2.79 5.66
C VAL A 127 2.52 2.20 6.97
N SER A 128 3.14 1.02 6.90
CA SER A 128 3.86 0.45 8.04
C SER A 128 5.04 1.34 8.39
N ILE A 129 5.14 1.67 9.68
CA ILE A 129 6.24 2.46 10.26
C ILE A 129 6.98 1.66 11.33
N GLN A 130 6.97 0.32 11.23
CA GLN A 130 7.81 -0.54 12.07
C GLN A 130 9.27 -0.08 12.04
N ARG A 131 9.70 0.40 10.87
CA ARG A 131 10.89 1.22 10.69
C ARG A 131 10.50 2.70 10.74
N PRO A 132 10.88 3.47 11.79
CA PRO A 132 10.42 4.84 11.97
C PRO A 132 10.70 5.75 10.78
N GLU A 133 11.80 5.54 10.08
CA GLU A 133 12.18 6.33 8.90
C GLU A 133 11.22 6.17 7.72
N MET A 134 10.37 5.12 7.71
CA MET A 134 9.38 4.89 6.66
C MET A 134 8.20 5.85 6.71
N ILE A 135 8.05 6.62 7.80
CA ILE A 135 7.08 7.72 7.86
C ILE A 135 7.30 8.77 6.75
N ARG A 136 8.50 8.82 6.17
CA ARG A 136 8.80 9.61 4.96
C ARG A 136 7.89 9.24 3.78
N LEU A 137 7.53 7.97 3.60
CA LEU A 137 6.71 7.51 2.49
C LEU A 137 5.28 8.03 2.65
N ALA A 138 4.78 7.94 3.87
CA ALA A 138 3.52 8.55 4.27
C ALA A 138 3.55 10.07 3.97
N TYR A 139 4.57 10.80 4.41
CA TYR A 139 4.73 12.23 4.11
C TYR A 139 4.83 12.55 2.60
N MET A 140 5.64 11.80 1.85
CA MET A 140 5.82 12.02 0.40
C MET A 140 4.51 11.83 -0.36
N THR A 141 3.75 10.78 -0.06
CA THR A 141 2.47 10.54 -0.72
C THR A 141 1.44 11.60 -0.32
N TRP A 142 1.44 12.00 0.96
CA TRP A 142 0.64 13.10 1.44
C TRP A 142 0.97 14.41 0.71
N ALA A 143 2.24 14.75 0.50
CA ALA A 143 2.67 15.98 -0.15
C ALA A 143 2.42 15.96 -1.67
N THR A 144 2.43 14.78 -2.28
CA THR A 144 2.28 14.61 -3.74
C THR A 144 0.81 14.60 -4.18
N LEU A 145 -0.10 14.05 -3.37
CA LEU A 145 -1.50 13.87 -3.75
C LEU A 145 -2.40 15.01 -3.26
N PHE A 146 -3.56 15.17 -3.91
CA PHE A 146 -4.50 16.25 -3.62
C PHE A 146 -5.26 16.02 -2.31
N PRO A 147 -5.73 17.10 -1.65
CA PRO A 147 -6.63 17.00 -0.51
C PRO A 147 -7.87 16.13 -0.81
N VAL A 148 -8.43 15.53 0.24
CA VAL A 148 -9.59 14.62 0.12
C VAL A 148 -10.79 15.38 -0.44
N LYS A 149 -11.44 14.81 -1.47
CA LYS A 149 -12.73 15.30 -1.98
C LYS A 149 -13.88 14.57 -1.26
N PRO A 150 -14.96 15.25 -0.84
CA PRO A 150 -16.08 14.62 -0.11
C PRO A 150 -16.74 13.45 -0.86
N HIS A 151 -16.81 13.52 -2.18
CA HIS A 151 -17.48 12.53 -3.04
C HIS A 151 -16.54 11.84 -4.03
N GLY A 152 -15.24 11.77 -3.69
CA GLY A 152 -14.26 11.09 -4.54
C GLY A 152 -14.54 9.59 -4.59
N GLU A 153 -14.96 9.11 -5.77
CA GLU A 153 -15.13 7.70 -6.10
C GLU A 153 -14.30 7.37 -7.36
N PRO A 154 -13.83 6.13 -7.54
CA PRO A 154 -13.95 5.00 -6.61
C PRO A 154 -13.02 5.11 -5.39
N LYS A 155 -13.36 4.41 -4.30
CA LYS A 155 -12.45 4.24 -3.14
C LYS A 155 -11.34 3.23 -3.43
N GLN A 156 -10.10 3.64 -3.24
CA GLN A 156 -8.91 2.80 -3.35
C GLN A 156 -8.19 2.68 -2.01
N HIS A 157 -7.65 1.49 -1.75
CA HIS A 157 -6.90 1.19 -0.53
C HIS A 157 -5.51 0.70 -0.90
N ILE A 158 -4.48 1.28 -0.27
CA ILE A 158 -3.10 0.87 -0.46
C ILE A 158 -2.54 0.53 0.91
N LEU A 159 -2.05 -0.70 1.08
CA LEU A 159 -1.27 -1.09 2.24
C LEU A 159 0.20 -1.21 1.82
N TYR A 160 1.04 -0.35 2.39
CA TYR A 160 2.44 -0.27 2.04
C TYR A 160 3.32 -0.71 3.22
N ILE A 161 4.02 -1.84 3.03
CA ILE A 161 4.92 -2.43 4.03
C ILE A 161 6.32 -2.52 3.42
N PRO A 162 7.09 -1.41 3.42
CA PRO A 162 8.40 -1.32 2.75
C PRO A 162 9.46 -2.29 3.31
N GLU A 163 9.33 -2.69 4.56
CA GLU A 163 10.16 -3.65 5.28
C GLU A 163 9.78 -5.11 5.01
N TRP A 164 8.66 -5.37 4.34
CA TRP A 164 8.21 -6.73 4.03
C TRP A 164 9.21 -7.42 3.13
N GLN A 165 9.79 -8.51 3.64
CA GLN A 165 10.70 -9.36 2.91
C GLN A 165 9.98 -10.64 2.55
N GLU A 166 9.70 -10.82 1.26
CA GLU A 166 9.11 -12.06 0.75
C GLU A 166 10.20 -13.01 0.21
N GLY A 167 11.43 -12.88 0.74
CA GLY A 167 12.69 -13.36 0.15
C GLY A 167 13.63 -12.20 -0.19
N GLU A 168 14.90 -12.46 -0.56
CA GLU A 168 16.06 -11.53 -0.47
C GLU A 168 15.86 -10.05 -0.89
N ARG A 169 14.86 -9.64 -1.69
CA ARG A 169 14.57 -8.23 -1.96
C ARG A 169 13.06 -7.92 -2.17
N HIS A 170 12.60 -6.91 -1.42
CA HIS A 170 11.34 -6.13 -1.46
C HIS A 170 10.38 -6.33 -2.66
N LYS A 171 9.10 -6.67 -2.39
CA LYS A 171 8.00 -6.75 -3.37
C LYS A 171 6.87 -5.75 -3.00
N PHE A 172 6.22 -5.15 -4.01
CA PHE A 172 5.16 -4.13 -3.85
C PHE A 172 3.82 -4.68 -4.36
N TRP A 173 2.74 -4.49 -3.58
CA TRP A 173 1.39 -4.97 -3.88
C TRP A 173 0.43 -3.80 -4.12
N SER A 174 -0.45 -3.91 -5.12
CA SER A 174 -1.52 -2.95 -5.40
C SER A 174 -2.80 -3.71 -5.76
N PHE A 175 -3.86 -3.52 -4.97
CA PHE A 175 -5.18 -4.09 -5.24
C PHE A 175 -6.09 -3.00 -5.82
N ARG A 176 -6.69 -3.27 -6.99
CA ARG A 176 -7.80 -2.48 -7.55
C ARG A 176 -9.09 -3.30 -7.44
N ARG A 177 -10.18 -2.64 -7.05
CA ARG A 177 -11.55 -3.15 -7.22
C ARG A 177 -11.96 -3.03 -8.68
#